data_AF-A0A1I5V723-F1
#
_entry.id   AF-A0A1I5V723-F1
#
_cell.length_a   1.000
_cell.length_b   1.000
_cell.length_c   1.000
_cell.angle_alpha   90.00
_cell.angle_beta   90.00
_cell.angle_gamma   90.00
#
_symmetry.space_group_name_H-M   'P 1'
#
loop_
_entity.id
_entity.type
_entity.pdbx_description
1 polymer ?
#
loop_
_entity_poly.entity_id
_entity_poly.type
_entity_poly.pdbx_seq_one_letter_code
_entity_poly.pdbx_strand_id
1 'polypeptide(L)'
;MNKNINYDRLIEQVGKCCLTEDFCGTCQKEACLIGYCKHVLLKAFKQHNEFIEGGMDNIPSFDTKLYDEEELINAIAFILNECKNCQLYHDDECVINIIRSCMEIALLGDYLEYKGSTFLYFADLNNKNKEIAQRIFDAFSNIKNNK
;
A
#
# COMPACT_ATOMS: atom_id res chain seq x y z
N MET A 1 -18.18 -3.42 -12.89
CA MET A 1 -18.35 -2.05 -12.34
C MET A 1 -16.98 -1.41 -12.29
N ASN A 2 -16.76 -0.29 -12.99
CA ASN A 2 -15.51 0.48 -12.85
C ASN A 2 -15.51 1.15 -11.48
N LYS A 3 -14.76 0.58 -10.53
CA LYS A 3 -14.53 1.19 -9.23
C LYS A 3 -13.49 2.29 -9.39
N ASN A 4 -13.84 3.52 -9.02
CA ASN A 4 -12.86 4.61 -8.97
C ASN A 4 -12.06 4.53 -7.66
N ILE A 5 -10.75 4.73 -7.75
CA ILE A 5 -9.83 4.76 -6.62
C ILE A 5 -10.11 6.01 -5.77
N ASN A 6 -10.26 5.84 -4.46
CA ASN A 6 -10.36 6.97 -3.53
C ASN A 6 -8.97 7.47 -3.11
N TYR A 7 -8.38 8.34 -3.93
CA TYR A 7 -7.03 8.91 -3.70
C TYR A 7 -6.92 9.68 -2.38
N ASP A 8 -7.92 10.49 -2.03
CA ASP A 8 -7.87 11.31 -0.80
C ASP A 8 -7.77 10.42 0.45
N ARG A 9 -8.60 9.37 0.53
CA ARG A 9 -8.50 8.41 1.63
C ARG A 9 -7.21 7.61 1.60
N LEU A 10 -6.71 7.21 0.42
CA LEU A 10 -5.42 6.51 0.35
C LEU A 10 -4.28 7.37 0.89
N ILE A 11 -4.23 8.66 0.53
CA ILE A 11 -3.22 9.60 1.03
C ILE A 11 -3.34 9.76 2.55
N GLU A 12 -4.56 9.85 3.07
CA GLU A 12 -4.82 9.93 4.51
C GLU A 12 -4.32 8.69 5.24
N GLN A 13 -4.70 7.48 4.80
CA GLN A 13 -4.34 6.22 5.45
C GLN A 13 -2.82 5.98 5.43
N VAL A 14 -2.19 6.14 4.27
CA VAL A 14 -0.72 6.08 4.14
C VAL A 14 -0.05 7.12 5.05
N GLY A 15 -0.65 8.30 5.19
CA GLY A 15 -0.11 9.37 6.01
C GLY A 15 -0.04 9.05 7.50
N LYS A 16 -1.00 8.27 8.03
CA LYS A 16 -1.07 7.88 9.45
C LYS A 16 0.07 6.95 9.87
N CYS A 17 0.64 6.19 8.95
CA CYS A 17 1.76 5.30 9.22
C CYS A 17 3.06 6.05 9.60
N CYS A 18 3.15 7.36 9.32
CA CYS A 18 4.32 8.18 9.61
C CYS A 18 4.37 8.60 11.09
N LEU A 19 5.47 8.28 11.78
CA LEU A 19 5.76 8.72 13.15
C LEU A 19 6.29 10.18 13.24
N THR A 20 5.98 10.99 12.23
CA THR A 20 6.33 12.41 12.10
C THR A 20 7.84 12.71 12.12
N GLU A 21 8.19 14.01 12.11
CA GLU A 21 9.57 14.47 12.29
C GLU A 21 10.07 14.29 13.72
N ASP A 22 9.18 14.02 14.70
CA ASP A 22 9.60 13.71 16.06
C ASP A 22 10.45 12.43 16.11
N PHE A 23 10.11 11.45 15.27
CA PHE A 23 10.90 10.24 15.10
C PHE A 23 12.03 10.39 14.05
N CYS A 24 11.76 11.05 12.92
CA CYS A 24 12.72 11.14 11.83
C CYS A 24 13.81 12.21 12.01
N GLY A 25 13.60 13.19 12.90
CA GLY A 25 14.37 14.43 13.00
C GLY A 25 14.10 15.42 11.86
N THR A 26 14.06 14.96 10.62
CA THR A 26 13.69 15.76 9.43
C THR A 26 13.00 14.91 8.39
N CYS A 27 11.94 15.43 7.78
CA CYS A 27 11.18 14.74 6.74
C CYS A 27 12.03 14.58 5.47
N GLN A 28 12.24 13.33 5.06
CA GLN A 28 12.99 12.97 3.85
C GLN A 28 12.13 12.92 2.58
N LYS A 29 10.84 13.28 2.68
CA LYS A 29 9.89 13.29 1.56
C LYS A 29 9.91 11.93 0.82
N GLU A 30 10.07 11.94 -0.49
CA GLU A 30 9.97 10.78 -1.38
C GLU A 30 11.10 9.75 -1.18
N ALA A 31 12.14 10.10 -0.42
CA ALA A 31 13.21 9.16 -0.07
C ALA A 31 12.82 8.19 1.06
N CYS A 32 11.59 8.28 1.59
CA CYS A 32 11.04 7.27 2.51
C CYS A 32 9.75 6.65 1.97
N LEU A 33 9.40 5.44 2.42
CA LEU A 33 8.28 4.63 1.89
C LEU A 33 6.95 5.40 1.93
N ILE A 34 6.64 6.06 3.04
CA ILE A 34 5.40 6.85 3.18
C ILE A 34 5.37 8.07 2.26
N GLY A 35 6.49 8.78 2.14
CA GLY A 35 6.58 9.94 1.26
C GLY A 35 6.53 9.54 -0.21
N TYR A 36 7.14 8.42 -0.57
CA TYR A 36 7.07 7.84 -1.92
C TYR A 36 5.64 7.46 -2.28
N CYS A 37 4.92 6.75 -1.40
CA CYS A 37 3.50 6.46 -1.62
C CYS A 37 2.67 7.72 -1.88
N LYS A 38 2.87 8.78 -1.09
CA LYS A 38 2.18 10.06 -1.28
C LYS A 38 2.51 10.67 -2.65
N HIS A 39 3.77 10.59 -3.08
CA HIS A 39 4.16 11.04 -4.42
C HIS A 39 3.43 10.26 -5.52
N VAL A 40 3.47 8.92 -5.47
CA VAL A 40 2.82 8.05 -6.46
C VAL A 40 1.32 8.35 -6.53
N LEU A 41 0.63 8.45 -5.39
CA LEU A 41 -0.79 8.78 -5.31
C LEU A 41 -1.11 10.16 -5.89
N LEU A 42 -0.33 11.19 -5.53
CA LEU A 42 -0.53 12.55 -6.03
C LEU A 42 -0.25 12.65 -7.53
N LYS A 43 0.77 11.95 -8.03
CA LYS A 43 1.10 11.89 -9.45
C LYS A 43 -0.03 11.24 -10.24
N ALA A 44 -0.48 10.07 -9.80
CA ALA A 44 -1.60 9.34 -10.41
C ALA A 44 -2.87 10.18 -10.46
N PHE A 45 -3.22 10.83 -9.34
CA PHE A 45 -4.39 11.71 -9.24
C PHE A 45 -4.30 12.90 -10.21
N LYS A 46 -3.19 13.64 -10.21
CA LYS A 46 -3.01 14.84 -11.06
C LYS A 46 -2.97 14.52 -12.55
N GLN A 47 -2.42 13.36 -12.92
CA GLN A 47 -2.27 12.94 -14.31
C GLN A 47 -3.48 12.16 -14.83
N HIS A 48 -4.43 11.83 -13.96
CA HIS A 48 -5.53 10.90 -14.27
C HIS A 48 -5.04 9.57 -14.84
N ASN A 49 -3.89 9.10 -14.35
CA ASN A 49 -3.25 7.87 -14.79
C ASN A 49 -3.03 6.95 -13.59
N GLU A 50 -3.61 5.76 -13.62
CA GLU A 50 -3.47 4.78 -12.54
C GLU A 50 -2.17 3.96 -12.63
N PHE A 51 -1.35 4.20 -13.64
CA PHE A 51 -0.07 3.51 -13.86
C PHE A 51 1.08 4.51 -13.79
N ILE A 52 2.13 4.15 -13.07
CA ILE A 52 3.32 4.99 -12.89
C ILE A 52 4.51 4.22 -13.42
N GLU A 53 5.00 4.60 -14.60
CA GLU A 53 6.19 4.00 -15.20
C GLU A 53 7.41 4.06 -14.26
N GLY A 54 8.06 2.91 -14.05
CA GLY A 54 9.17 2.74 -13.12
C GLY A 54 8.77 2.90 -11.65
N GLY A 55 7.48 2.83 -11.33
CA GLY A 55 6.97 3.03 -9.98
C GLY A 55 7.44 1.94 -9.02
N MET A 56 7.54 0.70 -9.50
CA MET A 56 8.11 -0.40 -8.72
C MET A 56 9.63 -0.27 -8.54
N ASP A 57 10.35 0.10 -9.60
CA ASP A 57 11.82 0.24 -9.58
C ASP A 57 12.31 1.37 -8.66
N ASN A 58 11.48 2.41 -8.48
CA ASN A 58 11.81 3.59 -7.69
C ASN A 58 11.37 3.49 -6.22
N ILE A 59 10.84 2.34 -5.77
CA ILE A 59 10.51 2.13 -4.35
C ILE A 59 11.79 2.27 -3.50
N PRO A 60 11.77 3.05 -2.40
CA PRO A 60 12.93 3.22 -1.52
C PRO A 60 13.12 1.98 -0.62
N SER A 61 13.54 0.86 -1.21
CA SER A 61 13.68 -0.44 -0.51
C SER A 61 14.75 -0.46 0.58
N PHE A 62 15.64 0.53 0.61
CA PHE A 62 16.67 0.69 1.63
C PHE A 62 16.22 1.55 2.82
N ASP A 63 14.95 1.94 2.87
CA ASP A 63 14.40 2.68 3.99
C ASP A 63 14.27 1.79 5.23
N THR A 64 15.07 2.09 6.26
CA THR A 64 15.13 1.30 7.51
C THR A 64 14.39 1.97 8.66
N LYS A 65 13.50 2.93 8.38
CA LYS A 65 12.74 3.63 9.42
C LYS A 65 11.72 2.71 10.10
N LEU A 66 11.39 3.07 11.34
CA LEU A 66 10.23 2.50 12.01
C LEU A 66 8.97 3.27 11.63
N TYR A 67 7.88 2.52 11.55
CA TYR A 67 6.55 2.99 11.19
C TYR A 67 5.54 2.43 12.18
N ASP A 68 4.37 3.06 12.24
CA ASP A 68 3.28 2.54 13.07
C ASP A 68 2.71 1.25 12.45
N GLU A 69 2.89 0.13 13.13
CA GLU A 69 2.52 -1.20 12.66
C GLU A 69 1.00 -1.36 12.46
N GLU A 70 0.20 -0.84 13.38
CA GLU A 70 -1.27 -0.94 13.30
C GLU A 70 -1.79 -0.07 12.15
N GLU A 71 -1.25 1.13 11.97
CA GLU A 71 -1.60 1.99 10.85
C GLU A 71 -1.14 1.38 9.51
N LEU A 72 -0.01 0.68 9.46
CA LEU A 72 0.41 -0.06 8.26
C LEU A 72 -0.58 -1.16 7.89
N ILE A 73 -1.04 -1.95 8.87
CA ILE A 73 -2.03 -3.00 8.67
C ILE A 73 -3.35 -2.42 8.13
N ASN A 74 -3.82 -1.33 8.74
CA ASN A 74 -5.03 -0.64 8.31
C ASN A 74 -4.89 -0.05 6.91
N ALA A 75 -3.73 0.53 6.58
CA ALA A 75 -3.44 1.07 5.27
C ALA A 75 -3.43 -0.03 4.19
N ILE A 76 -2.74 -1.16 4.42
CA ILE A 76 -2.71 -2.29 3.47
C ILE A 76 -4.13 -2.83 3.24
N ALA A 77 -4.89 -3.01 4.31
CA ALA A 77 -6.29 -3.43 4.22
C ALA A 77 -7.14 -2.47 3.37
N PHE A 78 -6.97 -1.17 3.53
CA PHE A 78 -7.67 -0.17 2.72
C PHE A 78 -7.22 -0.18 1.26
N ILE A 79 -5.91 -0.26 0.99
CA ILE A 79 -5.33 -0.35 -0.36
C ILE A 79 -5.90 -1.57 -1.10
N LEU A 80 -5.91 -2.75 -0.46
CA LEU A 80 -6.49 -3.96 -1.03
C LEU A 80 -7.98 -3.82 -1.32
N ASN A 81 -8.69 -3.03 -0.52
CA ASN A 81 -10.10 -2.73 -0.75
C ASN A 81 -10.28 -1.92 -2.03
N GLU A 82 -9.38 -0.98 -2.32
CA GLU A 82 -9.37 -0.15 -3.53
C GLU A 82 -8.90 -0.88 -4.80
N CYS A 83 -8.31 -2.07 -4.66
CA CYS A 83 -7.93 -2.90 -5.81
C CYS A 83 -9.13 -3.32 -6.68
N LYS A 84 -8.96 -3.17 -8.00
CA LYS A 84 -9.92 -3.59 -9.03
C LYS A 84 -9.92 -5.09 -9.32
N ASN A 85 -8.99 -5.85 -8.72
CA ASN A 85 -8.84 -7.29 -8.91
C ASN A 85 -8.65 -7.69 -10.39
N CYS A 86 -7.68 -7.09 -11.07
CA CYS A 86 -7.42 -7.26 -12.51
C CYS A 86 -7.05 -8.69 -12.96
N GLN A 87 -6.81 -9.61 -12.02
CA GLN A 87 -6.43 -11.01 -12.29
C GLN A 87 -5.23 -11.09 -13.26
N LEU A 88 -5.38 -11.84 -14.37
CA LEU A 88 -4.37 -12.04 -15.41
C LEU A 88 -4.01 -10.76 -16.18
N TYR A 89 -4.80 -9.69 -16.06
CA TYR A 89 -4.54 -8.38 -16.66
C TYR A 89 -3.89 -7.42 -15.67
N HIS A 90 -3.32 -7.94 -14.57
CA HIS A 90 -2.58 -7.11 -13.64
C HIS A 90 -1.33 -6.54 -14.30
N ASP A 91 -1.06 -5.29 -13.96
CA ASP A 91 0.16 -4.58 -14.33
C ASP A 91 0.82 -4.15 -13.03
N ASP A 92 2.08 -4.52 -12.87
CA ASP A 92 2.86 -4.27 -11.66
C ASP A 92 3.04 -2.76 -11.41
N GLU A 93 2.96 -1.94 -12.46
CA GLU A 93 3.09 -0.49 -12.39
C GLU A 93 1.79 0.22 -11.98
N CYS A 94 0.73 -0.51 -11.63
CA CYS A 94 -0.48 0.13 -11.14
C CYS A 94 -0.26 0.72 -9.73
N VAL A 95 -0.84 1.90 -9.49
CA VAL A 95 -0.70 2.66 -8.25
C VAL A 95 -1.02 1.85 -7.00
N ILE A 96 -2.01 0.96 -7.07
CA ILE A 96 -2.39 0.09 -5.95
C ILE A 96 -1.28 -0.91 -5.61
N ASN A 97 -0.61 -1.49 -6.61
CA ASN A 97 0.47 -2.43 -6.40
C ASN A 97 1.68 -1.74 -5.77
N ILE A 98 2.09 -0.60 -6.33
CA ILE A 98 3.26 0.16 -5.87
C ILE A 98 3.10 0.57 -4.40
N ILE A 99 1.97 1.19 -4.04
CA ILE A 99 1.78 1.65 -2.64
C ILE A 99 1.61 0.48 -1.67
N ARG A 100 0.98 -0.63 -2.11
CA ARG A 100 0.88 -1.85 -1.31
C ARG A 100 2.28 -2.40 -1.00
N SER A 101 3.13 -2.54 -2.02
CA SER A 101 4.50 -3.04 -1.86
C SER A 101 5.32 -2.16 -0.92
N CYS A 102 5.16 -0.84 -0.96
CA CYS A 102 5.82 0.06 -0.01
C CYS A 102 5.39 -0.20 1.44
N MET A 103 4.09 -0.39 1.69
CA MET A 103 3.59 -0.68 3.05
C MET A 103 4.04 -2.07 3.51
N GLU A 104 4.11 -3.04 2.60
CA GLU A 104 4.61 -4.39 2.91
C GLU A 104 6.10 -4.37 3.25
N ILE A 105 6.92 -3.60 2.54
CA ILE A 105 8.34 -3.42 2.91
C ILE A 105 8.45 -2.79 4.30
N ALA A 106 7.64 -1.78 4.60
CA ALA A 106 7.62 -1.15 5.92
C ALA A 106 7.20 -2.12 7.05
N LEU A 107 6.29 -3.06 6.77
CA LEU A 107 5.73 -3.99 7.75
C LEU A 107 6.51 -5.30 7.89
N LEU A 108 7.01 -5.83 6.77
CA LEU A 108 7.56 -7.19 6.64
C LEU A 108 9.04 -7.20 6.23
N GLY A 109 9.60 -6.05 5.88
CA GLY A 109 10.95 -5.91 5.32
C GLY A 109 11.07 -6.31 3.84
N ASP A 110 9.98 -6.75 3.22
CA ASP A 110 9.92 -7.21 1.84
C ASP A 110 8.47 -7.22 1.34
N TYR A 111 8.25 -7.09 0.03
CA TYR A 111 6.92 -7.13 -0.57
C TYR A 111 6.55 -8.53 -1.08
N LEU A 112 5.27 -8.73 -1.37
CA LEU A 112 4.75 -9.95 -2.01
C LEU A 112 4.43 -9.66 -3.48
N GLU A 113 4.78 -10.57 -4.38
CA GLU A 113 4.26 -10.57 -5.75
C GLU A 113 2.73 -10.60 -5.72
N TYR A 114 2.07 -9.74 -6.51
CA TYR A 114 0.61 -9.63 -6.53
C TYR A 114 0.03 -10.04 -7.86
N LYS A 115 -0.73 -11.13 -7.84
CA LYS A 115 -1.31 -11.76 -9.04
C LYS A 115 -2.65 -11.13 -9.46
N GLY A 116 -2.85 -9.85 -9.16
CA GLY A 116 -4.09 -9.15 -9.46
C GLY A 116 -5.33 -9.63 -8.69
N SER A 117 -5.18 -10.38 -7.60
CA SER A 117 -6.29 -10.99 -6.87
C SER A 117 -6.10 -10.85 -5.36
N THR A 118 -7.00 -10.10 -4.71
CA THR A 118 -6.99 -9.92 -3.26
C THR A 118 -7.17 -11.25 -2.53
N PHE A 119 -7.93 -12.20 -3.10
CA PHE A 119 -8.07 -13.53 -2.52
C PHE A 119 -6.75 -14.32 -2.54
N LEU A 120 -6.06 -14.35 -3.69
CA LEU A 120 -4.76 -15.03 -3.79
C LEU A 120 -3.70 -14.34 -2.92
N TYR A 121 -3.74 -13.02 -2.83
CA TYR A 121 -2.87 -12.26 -1.94
C TYR A 121 -3.01 -12.71 -0.49
N PHE A 122 -4.23 -12.84 0.03
CA PHE A 122 -4.42 -13.31 1.41
C PHE A 122 -3.93 -14.75 1.61
N ALA A 123 -4.09 -15.62 0.60
CA ALA A 123 -3.54 -16.98 0.67
C ALA A 123 -2.01 -16.97 0.70
N ASP A 124 -1.36 -16.18 -0.16
CA ASP A 124 0.10 -16.04 -0.23
C ASP A 124 0.65 -15.41 1.05
N LEU A 125 0.02 -14.35 1.56
CA LEU A 125 0.39 -13.72 2.82
C LEU A 125 0.19 -14.65 4.01
N ASN A 126 -0.90 -15.42 4.08
CA ASN A 126 -1.14 -16.39 5.14
C ASN A 126 -0.05 -17.48 5.18
N ASN A 127 0.50 -17.86 4.03
CA ASN A 127 1.63 -18.79 3.95
C ASN A 127 2.95 -18.14 4.42
N LYS A 128 3.16 -16.84 4.16
CA LYS A 128 4.38 -16.10 4.58
C LYS A 128 4.33 -15.73 6.08
N ASN A 129 3.22 -15.17 6.54
CA ASN A 129 3.00 -14.75 7.93
C ASN A 129 1.51 -14.78 8.27
N LYS A 130 1.09 -15.85 8.95
CA LYS A 130 -0.32 -16.10 9.32
C LYS A 130 -0.90 -15.01 10.24
N GLU A 131 -0.12 -14.49 11.18
CA GLU A 131 -0.59 -13.49 12.13
C GLU A 131 -0.92 -12.17 11.43
N ILE A 132 0.02 -11.67 10.62
CA ILE A 132 -0.19 -10.45 9.84
C ILE A 132 -1.30 -10.63 8.82
N ALA A 133 -1.38 -11.79 8.17
CA ALA A 133 -2.48 -12.11 7.25
C ALA A 133 -3.85 -11.97 7.93
N GLN A 134 -3.99 -12.52 9.14
CA GLN A 134 -5.24 -12.44 9.89
C GLN A 134 -5.59 -11.00 10.26
N ARG A 135 -4.62 -10.22 10.77
CA ARG A 135 -4.85 -8.82 11.16
C ARG A 135 -5.26 -7.95 9.98
N ILE A 136 -4.58 -8.09 8.83
CA ILE A 136 -4.96 -7.36 7.60
C ILE A 136 -6.32 -7.82 7.08
N PHE A 137 -6.64 -9.12 7.16
CA PHE A 137 -7.94 -9.64 6.73
C PHE A 137 -9.10 -9.12 7.59
N ASP A 138 -8.91 -9.06 8.91
CA ASP A 138 -9.90 -8.53 9.84
C ASP A 138 -10.15 -7.03 9.57
N ALA A 139 -9.09 -6.24 9.44
CA ALA A 139 -9.19 -4.84 9.05
C ALA A 139 -9.88 -4.65 7.69
N PHE A 140 -9.53 -5.47 6.70
CA PHE A 140 -10.13 -5.45 5.35
C PHE A 140 -11.63 -5.75 5.37
N SER A 141 -12.04 -6.75 6.17
CA SER A 141 -13.43 -7.16 6.31
C SER A 141 -14.28 -6.09 6.98
N ASN A 142 -13.72 -5.41 7.99
CA ASN A 142 -14.39 -4.32 8.70
C ASN A 142 -14.66 -3.10 7.79
N ILE A 143 -13.81 -2.84 6.78
CA ILE A 143 -14.06 -1.76 5.81
C ILE A 143 -15.28 -2.04 4.94
N LYS A 144 -15.48 -3.29 4.51
CA LYS A 144 -16.64 -3.68 3.69
C LYS A 144 -17.96 -3.54 4.43
N ASN A 145 -17.97 -3.81 5.74
CA ASN A 145 -19.15 -3.71 6.56
C ASN A 145 -19.60 -2.26 6.82
N ASN A 146 -18.73 -1.28 6.54
CA ASN A 146 -18.96 0.15 6.74
C ASN A 146 -19.20 0.93 5.43
N LYS A 147 -19.39 0.24 4.30
CA LYS A 147 -19.75 0.81 3.00
C LYS A 147 -21.21 0.51 2.66
#